data_AF-A0A1G9B6I2-F1
#
_entry.id   AF-A0A1G9B6I2-F1
#
_cell.length_a   1.000
_cell.length_b   1.000
_cell.length_c   1.000
_cell.angle_alpha   90.00
_cell.angle_beta   90.00
_cell.angle_gamma   90.00
#
_symmetry.space_group_name_H-M   'P 1'
#
loop_
_entity.id
_entity.type
_entity.pdbx_description
1 polymer ?
#
loop_
_entity_poly.entity_id
_entity_poly.type
_entity_poly.pdbx_seq_one_letter_code
_entity_poly.pdbx_strand_id
1 'polypeptide(L)'
;MAIRVNLITGRSIQQGVSMEAGKEKPAYTAACGIIELDPVDFKKLGAFRNTNVRVTSDYGSVVVKAVEATQGPHPGVAYIPMGPWANMVVNPDTYSTGMPTFKGTPVTVDIAKNEPVLSSLELVRKACKGEQA
;
A
#
# COMPACT_ATOMS: atom_id res chain seq x y z
N MET A 1 -4.26 -14.03 -10.67
CA MET A 1 -3.96 -14.79 -9.44
C MET A 1 -3.97 -13.78 -8.30
N ALA A 2 -4.65 -14.12 -7.22
CA ALA A 2 -4.89 -13.23 -6.09
C ALA A 2 -4.53 -13.93 -4.79
N ILE A 3 -4.01 -13.19 -3.82
CA ILE A 3 -3.81 -13.68 -2.45
C ILE A 3 -4.60 -12.82 -1.46
N ARG A 4 -5.04 -13.41 -0.35
CA ARG A 4 -5.65 -12.68 0.77
C ARG A 4 -4.65 -12.57 1.91
N VAL A 5 -4.47 -11.36 2.41
CA VAL A 5 -3.52 -11.04 3.49
C VAL A 5 -4.14 -9.98 4.41
N ASN A 6 -3.65 -9.91 5.65
CA ASN A 6 -3.97 -8.83 6.56
C ASN A 6 -2.96 -7.69 6.37
N LEU A 7 -3.46 -6.51 6.00
CA LEU A 7 -2.65 -5.33 5.82
C LEU A 7 -2.41 -4.63 7.16
N ILE A 8 -1.14 -4.40 7.47
CA ILE A 8 -0.68 -3.51 8.52
C ILE A 8 -0.02 -2.28 7.90
N THR A 9 -0.11 -1.15 8.62
CA THR A 9 0.53 0.10 8.20
C THR A 9 1.37 0.67 9.34
N GLY A 10 2.41 1.43 9.00
CA GLY A 10 3.33 1.96 9.99
C GLY A 10 4.35 2.95 9.43
N ARG A 11 5.34 3.29 10.26
CA ARG A 11 6.45 4.15 9.86
C ARG A 11 7.61 3.29 9.35
N SER A 12 8.32 3.78 8.35
CA SER A 12 9.63 3.28 7.98
C SER A 12 10.64 4.42 7.95
N ILE A 13 11.93 4.10 8.06
CA ILE A 13 13.00 5.10 8.00
C ILE A 13 12.95 5.85 6.66
N GLN A 14 12.80 5.12 5.56
CA GLN A 14 12.74 5.71 4.21
C GLN A 14 11.49 6.57 4.00
N GLN A 15 10.36 6.19 4.60
CA GLN A 15 9.16 7.03 4.62
C GLN A 15 9.42 8.35 5.34
N GLY A 16 10.10 8.34 6.48
CA GLY A 16 10.48 9.56 7.22
C GLY A 16 11.40 10.46 6.40
N VAL A 17 12.51 9.92 5.89
CA VAL A 17 13.50 10.68 5.10
C VAL A 17 12.87 11.32 3.86
N SER A 18 12.10 10.54 3.10
CA SER A 18 11.47 11.04 1.87
C SER A 18 10.34 12.04 2.14
N MET A 19 9.66 11.92 3.28
CA MET A 19 8.64 12.88 3.71
C MET A 19 9.25 14.25 4.00
N GLU A 20 10.37 14.31 4.73
CA GLU A 20 11.08 15.56 5.02
C GLU A 20 11.74 16.16 3.79
N ALA A 21 12.16 15.32 2.83
CA ALA A 21 12.71 15.79 1.56
C ALA A 21 11.66 16.44 0.64
N GLY A 22 10.37 16.12 0.82
CA GLY A 22 9.24 16.64 0.03
C GLY A 22 8.30 15.52 -0.41
N LYS A 23 7.03 15.58 0.01
CA LYS A 23 6.00 14.56 -0.26
C LYS A 23 5.60 14.48 -1.74
N GLU A 24 5.80 15.54 -2.50
CA GLU A 24 5.54 15.62 -3.94
C GLU A 24 6.63 14.96 -4.79
N LYS A 25 7.80 14.67 -4.19
CA LYS A 25 8.95 14.16 -4.93
C LYS A 25 8.80 12.66 -5.21
N PRO A 26 9.38 12.16 -6.32
CA PRO A 26 9.36 10.74 -6.66
C PRO A 26 9.91 9.82 -5.56
N ALA A 27 10.84 10.32 -4.74
CA ALA A 27 11.39 9.58 -3.61
C ALA A 27 10.33 9.16 -2.58
N TYR A 28 9.30 9.99 -2.34
CA TYR A 28 8.22 9.66 -1.42
C TYR A 28 7.33 8.54 -1.97
N THR A 29 7.01 8.58 -3.26
CA THR A 29 6.31 7.48 -3.97
C THR A 29 7.13 6.20 -3.95
N ALA A 30 8.44 6.27 -4.17
CA ALA A 30 9.30 5.09 -4.11
C ALA A 30 9.37 4.47 -2.70
N ALA A 31 9.31 5.30 -1.65
CA ALA A 31 9.37 4.85 -0.26
C ALA A 31 8.02 4.35 0.28
N CYS A 32 6.89 4.91 -0.15
CA CYS A 32 5.58 4.66 0.45
C CYS A 32 4.57 4.00 -0.51
N GLY A 33 4.78 4.09 -1.82
CA GLY A 33 3.98 3.44 -2.86
C GLY A 33 4.36 1.97 -3.07
N ILE A 34 4.67 1.27 -1.99
CA ILE A 34 5.14 -0.11 -1.97
C ILE A 34 4.27 -0.97 -1.05
N ILE A 35 4.27 -2.27 -1.27
CA ILE A 35 3.76 -3.28 -0.34
C ILE A 35 4.85 -4.31 -0.08
N GLU A 36 5.21 -4.49 1.19
CA GLU A 36 6.09 -5.55 1.67
C GLU A 36 5.28 -6.83 1.85
N LEU A 37 5.71 -7.91 1.17
CA LEU A 37 5.10 -9.23 1.24
C LEU A 37 6.12 -10.27 1.70
N ASP A 38 5.65 -11.24 2.47
CA ASP A 38 6.44 -12.42 2.84
C ASP A 38 6.85 -13.22 1.58
N PRO A 39 8.06 -13.82 1.55
CA PRO A 39 8.50 -14.65 0.43
C PRO A 39 7.52 -15.77 0.04
N VAL A 40 6.82 -16.36 1.02
CA VAL A 40 5.80 -17.40 0.80
C VAL A 40 4.61 -16.82 0.05
N ASP A 41 4.20 -15.60 0.36
CA ASP A 41 3.07 -14.94 -0.29
C ASP A 41 3.43 -14.43 -1.68
N PHE A 42 4.66 -14.00 -1.92
CA PHE A 42 5.19 -13.78 -3.27
C PHE A 42 5.06 -15.02 -4.14
N LYS A 43 5.46 -16.18 -3.60
CA LYS A 43 5.39 -17.46 -4.30
C LYS A 43 3.94 -17.85 -4.63
N LYS A 44 3.01 -17.65 -3.69
CA LYS A 44 1.57 -17.89 -3.93
C LYS A 44 0.99 -16.94 -4.97
N LEU A 45 1.40 -15.67 -4.94
CA LEU A 45 0.96 -14.65 -5.89
C LEU A 45 1.50 -14.92 -7.30
N GLY A 46 2.67 -15.56 -7.41
CA GLY A 46 3.36 -15.78 -8.68
C GLY A 46 3.95 -14.50 -9.27
N ALA A 47 4.19 -13.49 -8.44
CA ALA A 47 4.78 -12.22 -8.84
C ALA A 47 6.30 -12.24 -8.66
N PHE A 48 7.02 -11.48 -9.50
CA PHE A 48 8.43 -11.18 -9.27
C PHE A 48 8.57 -9.93 -8.40
N ARG A 49 9.72 -9.79 -7.73
CA ARG A 49 10.07 -8.55 -7.01
C ARG A 49 9.90 -7.33 -7.93
N ASN A 50 9.45 -6.22 -7.38
CA ASN A 50 9.15 -4.97 -8.09
C ASN A 50 8.00 -5.03 -9.10
N THR A 51 7.20 -6.10 -9.09
CA THR A 51 5.95 -6.15 -9.88
C THR A 51 4.91 -5.22 -9.27
N ASN A 52 4.21 -4.44 -10.09
CA ASN A 52 3.06 -3.67 -9.63
C ASN A 52 1.91 -4.61 -9.28
N VAL A 53 1.27 -4.37 -8.15
CA VAL A 53 0.14 -5.14 -7.65
C VAL A 53 -0.99 -4.20 -7.26
N ARG A 54 -2.21 -4.64 -7.51
CA ARG A 54 -3.42 -3.97 -7.04
C ARG A 54 -3.79 -4.56 -5.69
N VAL A 55 -3.94 -3.68 -4.71
CA VAL A 55 -4.40 -4.00 -3.36
C VAL A 55 -5.83 -3.50 -3.25
N THR A 56 -6.75 -4.38 -2.89
CA THR A 56 -8.18 -4.09 -2.81
C THR A 56 -8.71 -4.52 -1.44
N SER A 57 -9.49 -3.63 -0.84
CA SER A 57 -10.27 -3.85 0.39
C SER A 57 -11.73 -3.53 0.12
N ASP A 58 -12.60 -3.73 1.10
CA ASP A 58 -14.00 -3.28 1.03
C ASP A 58 -14.14 -1.74 0.97
N TYR A 59 -13.06 -1.00 1.28
CA TYR A 59 -13.06 0.47 1.39
C TYR A 59 -12.46 1.17 0.17
N GLY A 60 -11.80 0.43 -0.71
CA GLY A 60 -11.15 1.00 -1.89
C GLY A 60 -10.03 0.13 -2.45
N SER A 61 -9.31 0.70 -3.43
CA SER A 61 -8.26 0.00 -4.15
C SER A 61 -7.11 0.94 -4.50
N VAL A 62 -5.89 0.42 -4.51
CA VAL A 62 -4.68 1.15 -4.90
C VAL A 62 -3.70 0.23 -5.62
N VAL A 63 -2.92 0.80 -6.54
CA VAL A 63 -1.80 0.09 -7.17
C VAL A 63 -0.50 0.55 -6.50
N VAL A 64 0.28 -0.42 -6.03
CA VAL A 64 1.56 -0.23 -5.35
C VAL A 64 2.58 -1.24 -5.87
N LYS A 65 3.86 -1.03 -5.56
CA LYS A 65 4.94 -1.91 -5.99
C LYS A 65 5.20 -3.00 -4.96
N ALA A 66 5.13 -4.27 -5.35
CA ALA A 66 5.43 -5.37 -4.45
C ALA A 66 6.96 -5.51 -4.24
N VAL A 67 7.39 -5.46 -2.99
CA VAL A 67 8.77 -5.68 -2.55
C VAL A 67 8.81 -6.75 -1.48
N GLU A 68 9.96 -7.42 -1.34
CA GLU A 68 10.13 -8.44 -0.31
C GLU A 68 10.16 -7.80 1.08
N ALA A 69 9.45 -8.41 2.03
CA ALA A 69 9.47 -7.97 3.41
C ALA A 69 10.90 -8.00 3.98
N THR A 70 11.24 -6.93 4.70
CA THR A 70 12.56 -6.77 5.32
C THR A 70 12.63 -7.34 6.73
N GLN A 71 11.47 -7.56 7.36
CA GLN A 71 11.34 -8.11 8.70
C GLN A 71 10.88 -9.57 8.63
N GLY A 72 11.19 -10.34 9.68
CA GLY A 72 11.13 -11.81 9.70
C GLY A 72 9.82 -12.42 9.19
N PRO A 73 9.79 -13.74 8.94
CA PRO A 73 8.70 -14.38 8.21
C PRO A 73 7.35 -14.13 8.89
N HIS A 74 6.40 -13.61 8.12
CA HIS A 74 5.05 -13.28 8.55
C HIS A 74 4.02 -13.61 7.44
N PRO A 75 3.87 -14.90 7.05
CA PRO A 75 2.93 -15.29 6.01
C PRO A 75 1.50 -14.85 6.33
N GLY A 76 0.80 -14.32 5.33
CA GLY A 76 -0.55 -13.80 5.48
C GLY A 76 -0.60 -12.37 6.04
N VAL A 77 0.53 -11.74 6.32
CA VAL A 77 0.62 -10.34 6.76
C VAL A 77 1.41 -9.54 5.73
N ALA A 78 0.83 -8.42 5.31
CA ALA A 78 1.46 -7.48 4.38
C ALA A 78 1.61 -6.11 5.03
N TYR A 79 2.62 -5.35 4.61
CA TYR A 79 2.89 -4.03 5.16
C TYR A 79 2.94 -2.95 4.07
N ILE A 80 2.23 -1.85 4.28
CA ILE A 80 2.36 -0.63 3.46
C ILE A 80 2.77 0.52 4.39
N PRO A 81 3.86 1.26 4.08
CA PRO A 81 4.21 2.46 4.83
C PRO A 81 3.05 3.46 4.84
N MET A 82 2.83 4.10 5.99
CA MET A 82 1.74 5.04 6.15
C MET A 82 1.86 6.20 5.15
N GLY A 83 0.74 6.53 4.52
CA GLY A 83 0.69 7.55 3.47
C GLY A 83 -0.58 7.42 2.63
N PRO A 84 -0.70 8.23 1.55
CA PRO A 84 -1.88 8.24 0.70
C PRO A 84 -2.24 6.86 0.13
N TRP A 85 -1.26 6.03 -0.23
CA TRP A 85 -1.49 4.69 -0.75
C TRP A 85 -2.17 3.75 0.26
N ALA A 86 -1.66 3.69 1.49
CA ALA A 86 -2.29 2.91 2.56
C ALA A 86 -3.72 3.40 2.84
N ASN A 87 -3.93 4.72 2.86
CA ASN A 87 -5.23 5.32 3.17
C ASN A 87 -6.34 4.97 2.17
N MET A 88 -6.00 4.52 0.96
CA MET A 88 -6.99 4.09 -0.04
C MET A 88 -7.67 2.76 0.29
N VAL A 89 -7.12 1.98 1.24
CA VAL A 89 -7.56 0.60 1.49
C VAL A 89 -7.76 0.27 2.97
N VAL A 90 -7.48 1.18 3.90
CA VAL A 90 -7.71 0.97 5.34
C VAL A 90 -9.17 1.22 5.70
N ASN A 91 -9.65 0.52 6.73
CA ASN A 91 -11.00 0.74 7.26
C ASN A 91 -11.11 2.15 7.89
N PRO A 92 -11.99 3.04 7.36
CA PRO A 92 -12.17 4.39 7.88
C PRO A 92 -13.01 4.43 9.17
N ASP A 93 -13.66 3.33 9.56
CA ASP A 93 -14.45 3.27 10.78
C ASP A 93 -13.57 3.53 11.99
N THR A 94 -14.06 4.45 12.83
CA THR A 94 -13.39 4.93 14.03
C THR A 94 -13.98 4.33 15.31
N TYR A 95 -15.09 3.59 15.21
CA TYR A 95 -15.81 3.05 16.36
C TYR A 95 -16.09 4.10 17.45
N SER A 96 -16.43 5.33 17.03
CA SER A 96 -16.66 6.49 17.90
C SER A 96 -15.45 6.90 18.77
N THR A 97 -14.23 6.50 18.42
CA THR A 97 -13.00 6.89 19.11
C THR A 97 -12.21 8.02 18.43
N GLY A 98 -12.59 8.38 17.21
CA GLY A 98 -11.89 9.38 16.39
C GLY A 98 -10.65 8.87 15.66
N MET A 99 -10.25 7.60 15.86
CA MET A 99 -9.09 6.98 15.20
C MET A 99 -9.53 5.84 14.27
N PRO A 100 -9.25 5.92 12.95
CA PRO A 100 -9.50 4.82 12.02
C PRO A 100 -8.71 3.54 12.31
N THR A 101 -9.16 2.44 11.73
CA THR A 101 -8.51 1.13 11.87
C THR A 101 -7.39 0.96 10.84
N PHE A 102 -6.23 1.54 11.15
CA PHE A 102 -5.07 1.54 10.26
C PHE A 102 -4.29 0.21 10.17
N LYS A 103 -4.60 -0.78 11.01
CA LYS A 103 -3.89 -2.07 11.04
C LYS A 103 -4.88 -3.22 11.08
N GLY A 104 -4.50 -4.32 10.42
CA GLY A 104 -5.30 -5.53 10.37
C GLY A 104 -6.47 -5.45 9.39
N THR A 105 -6.39 -4.59 8.37
CA THR A 105 -7.43 -4.54 7.32
C THR A 105 -7.26 -5.74 6.38
N PRO A 106 -8.25 -6.62 6.22
CA PRO A 106 -8.17 -7.69 5.24
C PRO A 106 -8.13 -7.13 3.82
N VAL A 107 -7.17 -7.56 3.02
CA VAL A 107 -7.02 -7.12 1.63
C VAL A 107 -6.79 -8.31 0.70
N THR A 108 -7.19 -8.12 -0.56
CA THR A 108 -6.82 -8.99 -1.68
C THR A 108 -5.72 -8.30 -2.48
N VAL A 109 -4.68 -9.05 -2.87
CA VAL A 109 -3.57 -8.56 -3.68
C VAL A 109 -3.52 -9.31 -5.00
N ASP A 110 -3.61 -8.57 -6.10
CA ASP A 110 -3.62 -9.06 -7.47
C ASP A 110 -2.46 -8.49 -8.29
N ILE A 111 -1.96 -9.26 -9.27
CA ILE A 111 -0.94 -8.76 -10.20
C ILE A 111 -1.54 -7.69 -11.13
N ALA A 112 -0.89 -6.53 -11.21
CA ALA A 112 -1.31 -5.36 -11.97
C ALA A 112 -0.16 -4.77 -12.80
N LYS A 113 0.55 -5.63 -13.55
CA LYS A 113 1.78 -5.27 -14.31
C LYS A 113 1.63 -4.05 -15.23
N ASN A 114 0.43 -3.85 -15.78
CA ASN A 114 0.15 -2.80 -16.76
C ASN A 114 -0.41 -1.52 -16.13
N GLU A 115 -0.65 -1.49 -14.82
CA GLU A 115 -1.17 -0.32 -14.13
C GLU A 115 -0.03 0.44 -13.43
N PRO A 116 0.03 1.77 -13.58
CA PRO A 116 1.06 2.57 -12.94
C PRO A 116 0.77 2.74 -11.44
N VAL A 117 1.84 2.82 -10.65
CA VAL A 117 1.76 3.36 -9.28
C VAL A 117 1.66 4.87 -9.41
N LEU A 118 0.51 5.43 -9.02
CA LEU A 118 0.29 6.88 -9.04
C LEU A 118 1.24 7.58 -8.05
N SER A 119 1.71 8.77 -8.41
CA SER A 119 2.43 9.64 -7.48
C SER A 119 1.53 10.10 -6.34
N SER A 120 2.13 10.60 -5.26
CA SER A 120 1.38 11.14 -4.11
C SER A 120 0.37 12.21 -4.52
N LEU A 121 0.76 13.14 -5.40
CA LEU A 121 -0.12 14.21 -5.87
C LEU A 121 -1.25 13.70 -6.76
N GLU A 122 -0.95 12.80 -7.70
CA GLU A 122 -1.97 12.21 -8.58
C GLU A 122 -2.99 11.41 -7.75
N LEU A 123 -2.50 10.61 -6.80
CA LEU A 123 -3.36 9.78 -5.95
C LEU A 123 -4.27 10.64 -5.07
N VAL A 124 -3.72 11.67 -4.40
CA VAL A 124 -4.51 12.58 -3.57
C VAL A 124 -5.50 13.39 -4.42
N ARG A 125 -5.11 13.85 -5.61
CA ARG A 125 -6.04 14.52 -6.53
C ARG A 125 -7.19 13.60 -6.93
N LYS A 126 -6.88 12.36 -7.33
CA LYS A 126 -7.88 11.35 -7.67
C LYS A 126 -8.84 11.08 -6.50
N ALA A 127 -8.32 10.93 -5.29
CA ALA A 127 -9.11 10.59 -4.11
C ALA A 127 -9.95 11.77 -3.58
N CYS A 128 -9.43 12.99 -3.61
CA CYS A 128 -10.06 14.15 -2.97
C CYS A 128 -10.83 15.08 -3.92
N LYS A 129 -10.54 15.08 -5.22
CA LYS A 129 -11.21 15.98 -6.18
C LYS A 129 -12.33 15.31 -7.00
N GLY A 130 -12.52 14.00 -6.88
CA GLY A 130 -13.38 13.24 -7.80
C GLY A 130 -12.73 13.09 -9.19
N GLU A 131 -13.22 12.16 -10.01
CA GLU A 131 -12.59 11.71 -11.29
C GLU A 131 -12.58 12.74 -12.45
N GLN A 132 -12.29 14.01 -12.20
CA GLN A 132 -12.09 15.01 -13.25
C GLN A 132 -10.91 15.93 -12.92
N ALA A 133 -9.74 15.59 -13.45
CA ALA A 133 -8.63 16.52 -13.71
C ALA A 133 -7.84 16.03 -14.93
#